data_AF-A0A975UAD8-F1
#
_entry.id   AF-A0A975UAD8-F1
#
_cell.length_a   1.000
_cell.length_b   1.000
_cell.length_c   1.000
_cell.angle_alpha   90.00
_cell.angle_beta   90.00
_cell.angle_gamma   90.00
#
_symmetry.space_group_name_H-M   'P 1'
#
loop_
_entity.id
_entity.type
_entity.pdbx_description
1 polymer ?
#
loop_
_entity_poly.entity_id
_entity_poly.type
_entity_poly.pdbx_seq_one_letter_code
_entity_poly.pdbx_strand_id
1 'polypeptide(L)'
;MSDWVSLTPSVLAAGGAILFVLLLLALLMVRRSQRRHSDMLRQQIRHLDKELQKANKQALEVRSVMVGLGQQVSEQQDIILHLSERLKELENADTDGRMYSRASKMVKLGADINELIEECELPKAEAELMLSLQKKMSGREAIPPLSSDPEQRSSAGNQQRSARKPVRRN
;
A
#
# COMPACT_ATOMS: atom_id res chain seq x y z
N MET A 1 110.36 11.97 19.24
CA MET A 1 109.50 12.20 18.04
C MET A 1 108.37 11.16 17.93
N SER A 2 108.11 10.33 18.96
CA SER A 2 107.16 9.21 18.94
C SER A 2 105.80 9.50 19.59
N ASP A 3 105.63 10.64 20.27
CA ASP A 3 104.42 10.92 21.07
C ASP A 3 103.24 11.49 20.27
N TRP A 4 103.47 11.90 19.02
CA TRP A 4 102.43 12.45 18.14
C TRP A 4 101.62 11.34 17.43
N VAL A 5 102.17 10.13 17.34
CA VAL A 5 101.54 8.99 16.64
C VAL A 5 100.59 8.19 17.55
N SER A 6 100.73 8.31 18.87
CA SER A 6 99.84 7.69 19.87
C SER A 6 98.64 8.56 20.26
N LEU A 7 98.69 9.89 20.02
CA LEU A 7 97.56 10.79 20.24
C LEU A 7 96.49 10.71 19.14
N THR A 8 96.88 10.42 17.90
CA THR A 8 95.96 10.32 16.76
C THR A 8 94.83 9.29 16.92
N PRO A 9 95.04 8.04 17.41
CA PRO A 9 93.95 7.08 17.59
C PRO A 9 92.95 7.48 18.67
N SER A 10 93.42 8.11 19.76
CA SER A 10 92.56 8.54 20.87
C SER A 10 91.66 9.72 20.48
N VAL A 11 92.18 10.66 19.69
CA VAL A 11 91.42 11.81 19.18
C VAL A 11 90.39 11.38 18.13
N LEU A 12 90.76 10.44 17.23
CA LEU A 12 89.83 9.86 16.26
C LEU A 12 88.69 9.08 16.94
N ALA A 13 88.99 8.30 17.98
CA ALA A 13 87.99 7.58 18.75
C ALA A 13 87.00 8.52 19.47
N ALA A 14 87.51 9.60 20.07
CA ALA A 14 86.67 10.61 20.72
C ALA A 14 85.77 11.36 19.71
N GLY A 15 86.30 11.73 18.55
CA GLY A 15 85.51 12.36 17.47
C GLY A 15 84.41 11.43 16.93
N GLY A 16 84.73 10.14 16.75
CA GLY A 16 83.76 9.12 16.33
C GLY A 16 82.63 8.92 17.34
N ALA A 17 82.95 8.90 18.64
CA ALA A 17 81.95 8.78 19.70
C ALA A 17 80.99 9.99 19.71
N ILE A 18 81.50 11.22 19.54
CA ILE A 18 80.67 12.43 19.48
C ILE A 18 79.76 12.40 18.25
N LEU A 19 80.28 12.04 17.07
CA LEU A 19 79.47 11.89 15.85
C LEU A 19 78.37 10.84 16.01
N PHE A 20 78.69 9.71 16.66
CA PHE A 20 77.71 8.66 16.92
C PHE A 20 76.59 9.13 17.86
N VAL A 21 76.94 9.86 18.94
CA VAL A 21 75.94 10.44 19.87
C VAL A 21 75.07 11.48 19.18
N LEU A 22 75.65 12.35 18.35
CA LEU A 22 74.89 13.33 17.56
C LEU A 22 73.96 12.66 16.56
N LEU A 23 74.41 11.60 15.88
CA LEU A 23 73.61 10.84 14.93
C LEU A 23 72.44 10.11 15.64
N LEU A 24 72.67 9.54 16.83
CA LEU A 24 71.61 8.96 17.66
C LEU A 24 70.60 10.01 18.11
N LEU A 25 71.04 11.19 18.55
CA LEU A 25 70.15 12.30 18.93
C LEU A 25 69.31 12.78 17.75
N ALA A 26 69.91 12.94 16.57
CA ALA A 26 69.21 13.30 15.34
C ALA A 26 68.14 12.26 14.97
N LEU A 27 68.48 10.97 15.01
CA LEU A 27 67.52 9.88 14.76
C LEU A 27 66.37 9.86 15.78
N LEU A 28 66.65 10.12 17.06
CA LEU A 28 65.63 10.21 18.10
C LEU A 28 64.70 11.41 17.90
N MET A 29 65.24 12.57 17.52
CA MET A 29 64.45 13.75 17.20
C MET A 29 63.58 13.54 15.95
N VAL A 30 64.14 12.98 14.88
CA VAL A 30 63.37 12.65 13.66
C VAL A 30 62.29 11.63 13.98
N ARG A 31 62.59 10.57 14.74
CA ARG A 31 61.58 9.60 15.18
C ARG A 31 60.51 10.23 16.06
N ARG A 32 60.85 11.16 16.95
CA ARG A 32 59.87 11.92 17.74
C ARG A 32 59.01 12.83 16.87
N SER A 33 59.61 13.50 15.89
CA SER A 33 58.90 14.37 14.94
C SER A 33 57.92 13.55 14.08
N GLN A 34 58.37 12.43 13.52
CA GLN A 34 57.53 11.53 12.73
C GLN A 34 56.34 10.95 13.53
N ARG A 35 56.54 10.67 14.82
CA ARG A 35 55.45 10.26 15.71
C ARG A 35 54.38 11.35 15.83
N ARG A 36 54.77 12.61 16.00
CA ARG A 36 53.84 13.74 16.07
C ARG A 36 53.01 13.90 14.79
N HIS A 37 53.66 13.77 13.62
CA HIS A 37 52.95 13.83 12.34
C HIS A 37 51.96 12.66 12.17
N SER A 38 52.38 11.45 12.58
CA SER A 38 51.52 10.26 12.56
C SER A 38 50.31 10.44 13.49
N ASP A 39 50.50 11.03 14.66
CA ASP A 39 49.42 11.26 15.63
C ASP A 39 48.41 12.29 15.14
N MET A 40 48.86 13.37 14.47
CA MET A 40 47.99 14.37 13.87
C MET A 40 47.15 13.78 12.73
N LEU A 41 47.77 13.03 11.81
CA LEU A 41 47.05 12.33 10.74
C LEU A 41 46.04 11.34 11.31
N ARG A 42 46.42 10.58 12.35
CA ARG A 42 45.50 9.68 13.04
C ARG A 42 44.34 10.41 13.71
N GLN A 43 44.56 11.62 14.24
CA GLN A 43 43.48 12.44 14.80
C GLN A 43 42.50 12.91 13.71
N GLN A 44 43.02 13.35 12.55
CA GLN A 44 42.18 13.75 11.42
C GLN A 44 41.34 12.58 10.90
N ILE A 45 41.94 11.40 10.71
CA ILE A 45 41.23 10.19 10.28
C ILE A 45 40.12 9.84 11.28
N ARG A 46 40.40 9.90 12.59
CA ARG A 46 39.38 9.66 13.63
C ARG A 46 38.27 10.71 13.62
N HIS A 47 38.58 11.97 13.29
CA HIS A 47 37.56 13.01 13.21
C HIS A 47 36.63 12.76 12.03
N LEU A 48 37.21 12.47 10.86
CA LEU A 48 36.48 12.18 9.63
C LEU A 48 35.60 10.92 9.79
N ASP A 49 36.13 9.87 10.42
CA ASP A 49 35.38 8.65 10.72
C ASP A 49 34.18 8.92 11.63
N LYS A 50 34.33 9.78 12.64
CA LYS A 50 33.22 10.22 13.49
C LYS A 50 32.17 11.00 12.72
N GLU A 51 32.58 11.88 11.80
CA GLU A 51 31.64 12.63 10.95
C GLU A 51 30.88 11.70 10.01
N LEU A 52 31.56 10.75 9.38
CA LEU A 52 30.92 9.71 8.56
C LEU A 52 29.94 8.88 9.37
N GLN A 53 30.31 8.45 10.58
CA GLN A 53 29.40 7.71 11.45
C GLN A 53 28.17 8.53 11.84
N LYS A 54 28.33 9.83 12.14
CA LYS A 54 27.19 10.72 12.42
C LYS A 54 26.27 10.87 11.21
N ALA A 55 26.83 11.11 10.03
CA ALA A 55 26.08 11.23 8.79
C ALA A 55 25.35 9.92 8.45
N ASN A 56 26.00 8.78 8.65
CA ASN A 56 25.39 7.47 8.41
C ASN A 56 24.21 7.20 9.36
N LYS A 57 24.36 7.55 10.66
CA LYS A 57 23.25 7.49 11.63
C LYS A 57 22.08 8.37 11.22
N GLN A 58 22.35 9.61 10.83
CA GLN A 58 21.30 10.52 10.33
C GLN A 58 20.62 9.97 9.08
N ALA A 59 21.38 9.41 8.13
CA ALA A 59 20.81 8.79 6.94
C ALA A 59 19.92 7.58 7.28
N LEU A 60 20.31 6.77 8.27
CA LEU A 60 19.50 5.65 8.77
C LEU A 60 18.21 6.14 9.44
N GLU A 61 18.29 7.19 10.26
CA GLU A 61 17.12 7.82 10.88
C GLU A 61 16.17 8.37 9.81
N VAL A 62 16.67 9.11 8.83
CA VAL A 62 15.88 9.64 7.70
C VAL A 62 15.25 8.50 6.89
N ARG A 63 15.98 7.42 6.63
CA ARG A 63 15.44 6.25 5.93
C ARG A 63 14.28 5.63 6.71
N SER A 64 14.38 5.52 8.02
CA SER A 64 13.30 4.97 8.85
C SER A 64 12.03 5.85 8.80
N VAL A 65 12.20 7.17 8.86
CA VAL A 65 11.09 8.13 8.73
C VAL A 65 10.44 8.03 7.36
N MET A 66 11.25 7.95 6.29
CA MET A 66 10.74 7.86 4.91
C MET A 66 9.93 6.58 4.67
N VAL A 67 10.35 5.45 5.24
CA VAL A 67 9.58 4.19 5.18
C VAL A 67 8.23 4.35 5.89
N GLY A 68 8.21 4.98 7.07
CA GLY A 68 6.96 5.25 7.80
C GLY A 68 6.01 6.19 7.03
N LEU A 69 6.54 7.24 6.42
CA LEU A 69 5.76 8.13 5.56
C LEU A 69 5.21 7.41 4.32
N GLY A 70 5.99 6.52 3.71
CA GLY A 70 5.54 5.71 2.58
C GLY A 70 4.36 4.81 2.94
N GLN A 71 4.36 4.21 4.14
CA GLN A 71 3.23 3.42 4.63
C GLN A 71 1.97 4.28 4.83
N GLN A 72 2.11 5.46 5.45
CA GLN A 72 0.96 6.37 5.64
C GLN A 72 0.38 6.86 4.31
N VAL A 73 1.23 7.19 3.33
CA VAL A 73 0.77 7.59 2.00
C VAL A 73 0.06 6.45 1.30
N SER A 74 0.56 5.21 1.43
CA SER A 74 -0.11 4.02 0.88
C SER A 74 -1.48 3.78 1.53
N GLU A 75 -1.59 3.95 2.84
CA GLU A 75 -2.85 3.81 3.56
C GLU A 75 -3.86 4.89 3.14
N GLN A 76 -3.41 6.14 3.00
CA GLN A 76 -4.24 7.23 2.48
C GLN A 76 -4.68 6.98 1.03
N GLN A 77 -3.80 6.42 0.19
CA GLN A 77 -4.14 6.07 -1.18
C GLN A 77 -5.26 5.02 -1.21
N ASP A 78 -5.19 4.01 -0.35
CA ASP A 78 -6.21 2.95 -0.26
C ASP A 78 -7.56 3.52 0.20
N ILE A 79 -7.54 4.40 1.21
CA ILE A 79 -8.73 5.13 1.66
C ILE A 79 -9.34 5.95 0.51
N ILE A 80 -8.52 6.69 -0.25
CA ILE A 80 -9.00 7.49 -1.39
C ILE A 80 -9.62 6.60 -2.47
N LEU A 81 -9.01 5.46 -2.78
CA LEU A 81 -9.55 4.51 -3.76
C LEU A 81 -10.91 3.96 -3.31
N HIS A 82 -11.01 3.52 -2.06
CA HIS A 82 -12.27 3.02 -1.50
C HIS A 82 -13.34 4.13 -1.49
N LEU A 83 -13.00 5.36 -1.11
CA LEU A 83 -13.94 6.48 -1.16
C LEU A 83 -14.40 6.76 -2.59
N SER A 84 -13.49 6.76 -3.56
CA SER A 84 -13.81 6.96 -4.97
C SER A 84 -14.80 5.90 -5.49
N GLU A 85 -14.60 4.64 -5.12
CA GLU A 85 -15.52 3.55 -5.46
C GLU A 85 -16.91 3.78 -4.85
N ARG A 86 -16.98 4.15 -3.56
CA ARG A 86 -18.25 4.49 -2.89
C ARG A 86 -18.95 5.70 -3.51
N LEU A 87 -18.21 6.73 -3.89
CA LEU A 87 -18.76 7.89 -4.58
C LEU A 87 -19.36 7.47 -5.93
N LYS A 88 -18.70 6.59 -6.68
CA LYS A 88 -19.20 6.08 -7.95
C LYS A 88 -20.47 5.22 -7.78
N GLU A 89 -20.53 4.39 -6.75
CA GLU A 89 -21.75 3.64 -6.39
C GLU A 89 -22.92 4.60 -6.07
N LEU A 90 -22.66 5.64 -5.27
CA LEU A 90 -23.66 6.63 -4.89
C LEU A 90 -24.12 7.49 -6.08
N GLU A 91 -23.19 7.90 -6.94
CA GLU A 91 -23.50 8.66 -8.15
C GLU A 91 -24.42 7.84 -9.07
N ASN A 92 -24.09 6.58 -9.33
CA ASN A 92 -24.93 5.70 -10.13
C ASN A 92 -26.32 5.51 -9.50
N ALA A 93 -26.38 5.26 -8.19
CA ALA A 93 -27.65 5.07 -7.49
C ALA A 93 -28.53 6.34 -7.48
N ASP A 94 -27.95 7.53 -7.35
CA ASP A 94 -28.70 8.79 -7.43
C ASP A 94 -29.17 9.07 -8.86
N THR A 95 -28.36 8.75 -9.87
CA THR A 95 -28.74 8.88 -11.28
C THR A 95 -29.95 7.99 -11.58
N ASP A 96 -29.88 6.70 -11.23
CA ASP A 96 -30.97 5.75 -11.40
C ASP A 96 -32.22 6.19 -10.62
N GLY A 97 -32.07 6.56 -9.34
CA GLY A 97 -33.16 7.02 -8.48
C GLY A 97 -33.89 8.25 -9.03
N ARG A 98 -33.16 9.19 -9.64
CA ARG A 98 -33.75 10.37 -10.30
C ARG A 98 -34.54 9.98 -11.55
N MET A 99 -34.04 9.05 -12.38
CA MET A 99 -34.76 8.53 -13.54
C MET A 99 -36.06 7.83 -13.11
N TYR A 100 -36.01 6.92 -12.13
CA TYR A 100 -37.19 6.21 -11.63
C TYR A 100 -38.23 7.13 -10.97
N SER A 101 -37.79 8.13 -10.20
CA SER A 101 -38.69 9.10 -9.57
C SER A 101 -39.40 9.98 -10.61
N ARG A 102 -38.70 10.38 -11.67
CA ARG A 102 -39.28 11.10 -12.82
C ARG A 102 -40.27 10.24 -13.57
N ALA A 103 -39.88 9.01 -13.92
CA ALA A 103 -40.73 8.05 -14.62
C ALA A 103 -42.02 7.74 -13.85
N SER A 104 -41.93 7.52 -12.53
CA SER A 104 -43.11 7.28 -11.68
C SER A 104 -44.13 8.43 -11.73
N LYS A 105 -43.66 9.68 -11.81
CA LYS A 105 -44.55 10.85 -11.95
C LYS A 105 -45.22 10.87 -13.33
N MET A 106 -44.48 10.60 -14.40
CA MET A 106 -45.04 10.58 -15.76
C MET A 106 -46.05 9.44 -15.96
N VAL A 107 -45.76 8.25 -15.42
CA VAL A 107 -46.70 7.11 -15.43
C VAL A 107 -47.99 7.43 -14.67
N LYS A 108 -47.92 8.16 -13.54
CA LYS A 108 -49.11 8.62 -12.80
C LYS A 108 -49.96 9.63 -13.59
N LEU A 109 -49.33 10.43 -14.44
CA LEU A 109 -49.99 11.39 -15.33
C LEU A 109 -50.55 10.71 -16.61
N GLY A 110 -50.24 9.43 -16.83
CA GLY A 110 -50.75 8.65 -17.96
C GLY A 110 -49.86 8.65 -19.19
N ALA A 111 -48.56 8.93 -19.03
CA ALA A 111 -47.57 8.85 -20.12
C ALA A 111 -47.53 7.45 -20.75
N ASP A 112 -47.30 7.39 -22.06
CA ASP A 112 -47.19 6.14 -22.82
C ASP A 112 -45.78 5.50 -22.71
N ILE A 113 -45.67 4.23 -23.11
CA ILE A 113 -44.40 3.48 -23.09
C ILE A 113 -43.29 4.18 -23.87
N ASN A 114 -43.60 4.71 -25.06
CA ASN A 114 -42.58 5.34 -25.92
C ASN A 114 -42.08 6.65 -25.32
N GLU A 115 -42.97 7.41 -24.69
CA GLU A 115 -42.66 8.67 -24.00
C GLU A 115 -41.77 8.43 -22.78
N LEU A 116 -41.98 7.32 -22.06
CA LEU A 116 -41.15 6.93 -20.93
C LEU A 116 -39.73 6.49 -21.35
N ILE A 117 -39.60 5.83 -22.51
CA ILE A 117 -38.32 5.39 -23.06
C ILE A 117 -37.49 6.58 -23.53
N GLU A 118 -38.10 7.53 -24.25
CA GLU A 118 -37.37 8.70 -24.76
C GLU A 118 -36.99 9.70 -23.64
N GLU A 119 -37.88 9.95 -22.68
CA GLU A 119 -37.69 11.05 -21.71
C GLU A 119 -37.01 10.62 -20.40
N CYS A 120 -37.06 9.33 -20.03
CA CYS A 120 -36.38 8.79 -18.85
C CYS A 120 -35.28 7.78 -19.19
N GLU A 121 -34.99 7.59 -20.49
CA GLU A 121 -33.93 6.68 -20.99
C GLU A 121 -34.05 5.24 -20.44
N LEU A 122 -35.27 4.82 -20.12
CA LEU A 122 -35.54 3.51 -19.54
C LEU A 122 -35.57 2.41 -20.61
N PRO A 123 -35.04 1.21 -20.33
CA PRO A 123 -35.24 0.04 -21.17
C PRO A 123 -36.73 -0.30 -21.33
N LYS A 124 -37.10 -0.81 -22.50
CA LYS A 124 -38.50 -1.18 -22.83
C LYS A 124 -39.13 -2.11 -21.78
N ALA A 125 -38.39 -3.09 -21.28
CA ALA A 125 -38.87 -4.03 -20.26
C ALA A 125 -39.19 -3.34 -18.92
N GLU A 126 -38.44 -2.31 -18.52
CA GLU A 126 -38.67 -1.57 -17.27
C GLU A 126 -39.86 -0.62 -17.40
N ALA A 127 -40.01 0.05 -18.54
CA ALA A 127 -41.16 0.89 -18.83
C ALA A 127 -42.48 0.08 -18.83
N GLU A 128 -42.48 -1.10 -19.47
CA GLU A 128 -43.61 -2.04 -19.44
C GLU A 128 -43.97 -2.48 -18.02
N LEU A 129 -42.96 -2.80 -17.21
CA LEU A 129 -43.17 -3.16 -15.82
C LEU A 129 -43.79 -2.00 -15.02
N MET A 130 -43.29 -0.77 -15.12
CA MET A 130 -43.82 0.39 -14.40
C MET A 130 -45.30 0.67 -14.73
N LEU A 131 -45.68 0.58 -16.01
CA LEU A 131 -47.07 0.73 -16.45
C LEU A 131 -47.96 -0.41 -15.94
N SER A 132 -47.46 -1.65 -15.94
CA SER A 132 -48.20 -2.79 -15.38
C SER A 132 -48.44 -2.65 -13.87
N LEU A 133 -47.43 -2.17 -13.13
CA LEU A 133 -47.54 -1.91 -11.69
C LEU A 133 -48.55 -0.80 -11.41
N GLN A 134 -48.55 0.28 -12.18
CA GLN A 134 -49.54 1.35 -12.05
C GLN A 134 -50.96 0.86 -12.41
N LYS A 135 -51.12 0.02 -13.44
CA LYS A 135 -52.41 -0.61 -13.79
C LYS A 135 -52.95 -1.49 -12.65
N LYS A 136 -52.07 -2.22 -11.98
CA LYS A 136 -52.39 -3.02 -10.79
C LYS A 136 -52.75 -2.15 -9.59
N MET A 137 -52.02 -1.07 -9.32
CA MET A 137 -52.32 -0.13 -8.23
C MET A 137 -53.57 0.72 -8.45
N SER A 138 -53.89 1.06 -9.71
CA SER A 138 -55.08 1.82 -10.11
C SER A 138 -56.34 0.93 -10.27
N GLY A 139 -56.26 -0.34 -9.86
CA GLY A 139 -57.42 -1.24 -9.82
C GLY A 139 -57.91 -1.76 -11.17
N ARG A 140 -57.10 -1.63 -12.24
CA ARG A 140 -57.45 -2.11 -13.59
C ARG A 140 -57.07 -3.57 -13.84
N GLU A 141 -56.33 -4.22 -12.94
CA GLU A 141 -55.89 -5.60 -13.07
C GLU A 141 -55.80 -6.28 -11.70
N ALA A 142 -56.37 -7.48 -11.54
CA ALA A 142 -56.35 -8.24 -10.29
C ALA A 142 -54.95 -8.76 -10.00
N ILE A 143 -54.44 -8.48 -8.80
CA ILE A 143 -53.14 -8.94 -8.32
C ILE A 143 -53.19 -10.47 -8.24
N PRO A 144 -52.40 -11.24 -9.00
CA PRO A 144 -52.22 -12.64 -8.71
C PRO A 144 -51.54 -12.73 -7.34
N PRO A 145 -52.04 -13.55 -6.40
CA PRO A 145 -51.43 -13.66 -5.08
C PRO A 145 -49.97 -14.08 -5.26
N LEU A 146 -49.05 -13.29 -4.70
CA LEU A 146 -47.65 -13.67 -4.54
C LEU A 146 -47.61 -14.86 -3.59
N SER A 147 -47.68 -16.08 -4.13
CA SER A 147 -47.42 -17.30 -3.37
C SER A 147 -45.96 -17.30 -2.95
N SER A 148 -45.71 -17.06 -1.67
CA SER A 148 -44.38 -17.08 -1.05
C SER A 148 -43.84 -18.50 -0.78
N ASP A 149 -44.36 -19.52 -1.45
CA ASP A 149 -44.10 -20.92 -1.06
C ASP A 149 -43.58 -21.77 -2.25
N PRO A 150 -42.27 -22.08 -2.29
CA PRO A 150 -41.66 -22.80 -3.42
C PRO A 150 -41.80 -24.34 -3.37
N GLU A 151 -42.52 -24.92 -2.40
CA GLU A 151 -42.43 -26.38 -2.11
C GLU A 151 -43.63 -27.27 -2.48
N GLN A 152 -44.63 -26.82 -3.23
CA GLN A 152 -45.86 -27.62 -3.45
C GLN A 152 -46.06 -28.22 -4.86
N ARG A 153 -45.01 -28.32 -5.68
CA ARG A 153 -45.11 -28.97 -7.01
C ARG A 153 -44.74 -30.46 -7.04
N SER A 154 -44.31 -31.04 -5.91
CA SER A 154 -43.68 -32.37 -5.92
C SER A 154 -44.58 -33.54 -5.48
N SER A 155 -45.75 -33.30 -4.87
CA SER A 155 -46.48 -34.35 -4.14
C SER A 155 -47.86 -34.75 -4.69
N ALA A 156 -48.40 -34.08 -5.71
CA ALA A 156 -49.74 -34.39 -6.23
C ALA A 156 -49.78 -35.50 -7.30
N GLY A 157 -48.65 -36.15 -7.62
CA GLY A 157 -48.55 -37.15 -8.69
C GLY A 157 -48.71 -38.63 -8.27
N ASN A 158 -48.76 -38.96 -6.98
CA ASN A 158 -48.53 -40.35 -6.54
C ASN A 158 -49.56 -40.98 -5.61
N GLN A 159 -50.79 -40.46 -5.53
CA GLN A 159 -51.78 -41.00 -4.58
C GLN A 159 -53.20 -41.00 -5.16
N GLN A 160 -53.48 -41.90 -6.12
CA GLN A 160 -54.76 -42.64 -6.18
C GLN A 160 -54.82 -43.71 -7.30
N ARG A 161 -53.73 -44.45 -7.58
CA ARG A 161 -53.84 -45.78 -8.23
C ARG A 161 -54.19 -46.82 -7.15
N SER A 162 -55.38 -46.73 -6.56
CA SER A 162 -55.93 -47.78 -5.69
C SER A 162 -57.45 -47.84 -5.83
N ALA A 163 -57.90 -48.36 -6.97
CA ALA A 163 -59.26 -48.89 -7.13
C ALA A 163 -59.13 -50.33 -7.64
N ARG A 164 -58.68 -51.24 -6.76
CA ARG A 164 -58.72 -52.69 -7.01
C ARG A 164 -60.05 -53.22 -6.45
N LYS A 165 -60.91 -53.70 -7.36
CA LYS A 165 -62.23 -54.29 -7.12
C LYS A 165 -62.19 -55.42 -6.06
N PRO A 166 -63.24 -55.61 -5.24
CA PRO A 166 -63.37 -56.81 -4.43
C PRO A 166 -63.79 -58.01 -5.30
N VAL A 167 -63.06 -59.11 -5.14
CA VAL A 167 -63.32 -60.43 -5.72
C VAL A 167 -64.37 -61.14 -4.86
N ARG A 168 -65.50 -61.54 -5.45
CA ARG A 168 -66.44 -62.50 -4.89
C ARG A 168 -65.78 -63.88 -4.81
N ARG A 169 -65.90 -64.58 -3.68
CA ARG A 169 -65.75 -66.03 -3.61
C ARG A 169 -66.73 -66.64 -2.62
N ASN A 170 -67.40 -67.70 -3.08
CA ASN A 170 -67.98 -68.78 -2.27
C ASN A 170 -66.95 -69.36 -1.30
#